data_AF-A0A0K1R7G6-F1
#
_entry.id   AF-A0A0K1R7G6-F1
#
_cell.length_a   1.000
_cell.length_b   1.000
_cell.length_c   1.000
_cell.angle_alpha   90.00
_cell.angle_beta   90.00
_cell.angle_gamma   90.00
#
_symmetry.space_group_name_H-M   'P 1'
#
loop_
_entity.id
_entity.type
_entity.pdbx_description
1 polymer ?
#
loop_
_entity_poly.entity_id
_entity_poly.type
_entity_poly.pdbx_seq_one_letter_code
_entity_poly.pdbx_strand_id
1 'polypeptide(L)'
;VPGMVGGMLLHLRSLRRFEQSGGWVKALLEEAENERMHLMTFMEVSQPRWYERALVISVQGVFFNAYFLAYLLTPKLAHRMVGYLEEEAIHSYTEFLKEIDNGNIENVPAPAIAIDYWRLPEDATLRDVVMVVRAD
;
A
#
# COMPACT_ATOMS: atom_id res chain seq x y z
N VAL A 1 -5.27 -3.33 -1.80
CA VAL A 1 -6.49 -3.91 -2.47
C VAL A 1 -6.38 -3.88 -4.00
N PRO A 2 -6.04 -2.76 -4.64
CA PRO A 2 -6.00 -2.63 -6.11
C PRO A 2 -5.13 -3.67 -6.82
N GLY A 3 -3.84 -3.77 -6.46
CA GLY A 3 -2.92 -4.77 -7.00
C GLY A 3 -3.43 -6.21 -6.85
N MET A 4 -4.04 -6.55 -5.72
CA MET A 4 -4.61 -7.90 -5.49
C MET A 4 -5.75 -8.21 -6.47
N VAL A 5 -6.68 -7.27 -6.66
CA VAL A 5 -7.80 -7.43 -7.59
C VAL A 5 -7.30 -7.51 -9.03
N GLY A 6 -6.41 -6.60 -9.43
CA GLY A 6 -5.86 -6.56 -10.79
C GLY A 6 -5.04 -7.82 -11.11
N GLY A 7 -4.17 -8.23 -10.19
CA GLY A 7 -3.35 -9.44 -10.28
C GLY A 7 -4.21 -10.70 -10.38
N MET A 8 -5.22 -10.86 -9.51
CA MET A 8 -6.17 -11.97 -9.56
C MET A 8 -6.92 -12.03 -10.90
N LEU A 9 -7.48 -10.91 -11.36
CA LEU A 9 -8.26 -10.88 -12.61
C LEU A 9 -7.40 -11.17 -13.85
N LEU A 10 -6.17 -10.66 -13.89
CA LEU A 10 -5.21 -10.97 -14.95
C LEU A 10 -4.74 -12.42 -14.89
N HIS A 11 -4.49 -12.96 -13.70
CA HIS A 11 -4.13 -14.36 -13.50
C HIS A 11 -5.21 -15.30 -14.05
N LEU A 12 -6.46 -15.09 -13.62
CA LEU A 12 -7.60 -15.89 -14.12
C LEU A 12 -7.83 -15.72 -15.63
N ARG A 13 -7.53 -14.53 -16.19
CA ARG A 13 -7.60 -14.29 -17.63
C ARG A 13 -6.52 -15.07 -18.39
N SER A 14 -5.30 -15.05 -17.89
CA SER A 14 -4.17 -15.81 -18.45
C SER A 14 -4.50 -17.30 -18.49
N LEU A 15 -5.01 -17.86 -17.39
CA LEU A 15 -5.40 -19.27 -17.32
C LEU A 15 -6.50 -19.62 -18.33
N ARG A 16 -7.61 -18.87 -18.38
CA ARG A 16 -8.76 -19.21 -19.25
C ARG A 16 -8.49 -18.99 -20.74
N ARG A 17 -7.46 -18.21 -21.09
CA ARG A 17 -7.07 -17.92 -22.48
C ARG A 17 -5.79 -18.62 -22.91
N PHE A 18 -5.07 -19.25 -21.99
CA PHE A 18 -3.73 -19.80 -22.23
C PHE A 18 -2.76 -18.74 -22.80
N GLU A 19 -2.88 -17.49 -22.33
CA GLU A 19 -2.09 -16.34 -22.78
C GLU A 19 -1.09 -15.92 -21.69
N GLN A 20 0.12 -15.51 -22.08
CA GLN A 20 1.10 -14.93 -21.14
C GLN A 20 0.66 -13.53 -20.67
N SER A 21 0.86 -13.24 -19.38
CA SER A 21 0.51 -11.95 -18.78
C SER A 21 1.65 -10.93 -18.79
N GLY A 22 2.82 -11.25 -19.37
CA GLY A 22 3.94 -10.32 -19.54
C GLY A 22 4.50 -9.76 -18.23
N GLY A 23 4.41 -10.51 -17.13
CA GLY A 23 4.89 -10.09 -15.80
C GLY A 23 3.90 -9.25 -14.98
N TRP A 24 2.80 -8.78 -15.56
CA TRP A 24 1.83 -7.90 -14.90
C TRP A 24 1.20 -8.52 -13.63
N VAL A 25 0.94 -9.82 -13.63
CA VAL A 25 0.39 -10.51 -12.45
C VAL A 25 1.36 -10.40 -11.27
N LYS A 26 2.65 -10.62 -11.52
CA LYS A 26 3.67 -10.56 -10.48
C LYS A 26 3.79 -9.14 -9.92
N ALA A 27 3.93 -8.14 -10.79
CA ALA A 27 4.05 -6.75 -10.40
C ALA A 27 2.88 -6.28 -9.51
N LEU A 28 1.64 -6.60 -9.88
CA LEU A 28 0.45 -6.19 -9.11
C LEU A 28 0.32 -6.93 -7.78
N LEU A 29 0.78 -8.18 -7.69
CA LEU A 29 0.78 -8.91 -6.42
C LEU A 29 1.90 -8.42 -5.49
N GLU A 30 3.07 -8.05 -6.04
CA GLU A 30 4.16 -7.41 -5.30
C GLU A 30 3.74 -6.02 -4.80
N GLU A 31 3.03 -5.22 -5.59
CA GLU A 31 2.41 -3.96 -5.15
C GLU A 31 1.45 -4.19 -3.98
N ALA A 32 0.56 -5.18 -4.09
CA ALA A 32 -0.39 -5.49 -3.02
C ALA A 32 0.29 -5.98 -1.74
N GLU A 33 1.43 -6.67 -1.86
CA GLU A 33 2.25 -7.06 -0.72
C GLU A 33 2.97 -5.86 -0.11
N ASN A 34 3.53 -4.98 -0.94
CA ASN A 34 4.21 -3.76 -0.51
C ASN A 34 3.28 -2.87 0.33
N GLU A 35 2.08 -2.59 -0.16
CA GLU A 35 1.05 -1.84 0.57
C GLU A 35 0.63 -2.50 1.89
N ARG A 36 0.60 -3.84 1.92
CA ARG A 36 0.35 -4.58 3.17
C ARG A 36 1.50 -4.37 4.16
N MET A 37 2.74 -4.33 3.69
CA MET A 37 3.92 -4.10 4.53
C MET A 37 3.96 -2.68 5.08
N HIS A 38 3.46 -1.67 4.35
CA HIS A 38 3.23 -0.32 4.88
C HIS A 38 2.32 -0.37 6.10
N LEU A 39 1.13 -1.00 5.95
CA LEU A 39 0.17 -1.14 7.04
C LEU A 39 0.79 -1.86 8.25
N MET A 40 1.41 -3.02 8.05
CA MET A 40 1.99 -3.80 9.15
C MET A 40 3.09 -3.03 9.89
N THR A 41 3.84 -2.19 9.18
CA THR A 41 4.86 -1.32 9.78
C THR A 41 4.25 -0.26 10.69
N PHE A 42 3.22 0.45 10.21
CA PHE A 42 2.57 1.49 11.03
C PHE A 42 1.75 0.93 12.20
N MET A 43 1.32 -0.33 12.12
CA MET A 43 0.66 -1.04 13.21
C MET A 43 1.58 -1.33 14.41
N GLU A 44 2.89 -1.45 14.19
CA GLU A 44 3.89 -1.56 15.27
C GLU A 44 4.10 -0.20 15.98
N VAL A 45 3.84 0.90 15.28
CA VAL A 45 3.95 2.27 15.83
C VAL A 45 2.66 2.68 16.53
N SER A 46 1.50 2.30 15.98
CA SER A 46 0.18 2.69 16.47
C SER A 46 -0.77 1.49 16.58
N GLN A 47 -1.25 1.22 17.79
CA GLN A 47 -2.21 0.15 18.04
C GLN A 47 -3.64 0.64 17.77
N PRO A 48 -4.36 0.08 16.76
CA PRO A 48 -5.66 0.58 16.40
C PRO A 48 -6.72 0.16 17.42
N ARG A 49 -7.63 1.09 17.67
CA ARG A 49 -8.80 0.90 18.50
C ARG A 49 -9.85 0.05 17.77
N TRP A 50 -10.82 -0.48 18.52
CA TRP A 50 -11.85 -1.35 17.96
C TRP A 50 -12.69 -0.68 16.86
N TYR A 51 -12.94 0.63 16.96
CA TYR A 51 -13.72 1.36 15.97
C TYR A 51 -12.92 1.62 14.68
N GLU A 52 -11.60 1.80 14.76
CA GLU A 52 -10.72 1.88 13.59
C GLU A 52 -10.71 0.55 12.84
N ARG A 53 -10.66 -0.58 13.57
CA ARG A 53 -10.79 -1.91 12.97
C ARG A 53 -12.15 -2.10 12.28
N ALA A 54 -13.24 -1.67 12.91
CA ALA A 54 -14.58 -1.73 12.31
C ALA A 54 -14.68 -0.85 11.05
N LEU A 55 -14.06 0.33 11.07
CA LEU A 55 -13.96 1.21 9.91
C LEU A 55 -13.18 0.53 8.77
N VAL A 56 -12.02 -0.07 9.05
CA VAL A 56 -11.23 -0.81 8.04
C VAL A 56 -12.04 -1.93 7.42
N ILE A 57 -12.75 -2.75 8.22
CA ILE A 57 -13.60 -3.85 7.70
C ILE A 57 -14.68 -3.29 6.75
N SER A 58 -15.32 -2.18 7.15
CA SER A 58 -16.40 -1.56 6.38
C SER A 58 -15.88 -0.97 5.07
N VAL A 59 -14.79 -0.19 5.12
CA VAL A 59 -14.15 0.42 3.94
C VAL A 59 -13.62 -0.67 3.02
N GLN A 60 -12.96 -1.70 3.55
CA GLN A 60 -12.47 -2.82 2.76
C GLN A 60 -13.62 -3.53 2.03
N GLY A 61 -14.74 -3.79 2.71
CA GLY A 61 -15.92 -4.41 2.11
C GLY A 61 -16.48 -3.60 0.94
N VAL A 62 -16.61 -2.28 1.10
CA VAL A 62 -17.12 -1.40 0.03
C VAL A 62 -16.10 -1.24 -1.09
N PHE A 63 -14.87 -0.85 -0.75
CA PHE A 63 -13.82 -0.51 -1.71
C PHE A 63 -13.40 -1.71 -2.54
N PHE A 64 -13.27 -2.91 -1.95
CA PHE A 64 -12.96 -4.13 -2.70
C PHE A 64 -13.98 -4.39 -3.80
N ASN A 65 -15.27 -4.37 -3.46
CA ASN A 65 -16.34 -4.66 -4.41
C ASN A 65 -16.46 -3.56 -5.50
N ALA A 66 -16.36 -2.29 -5.11
CA ALA A 66 -16.39 -1.17 -6.05
C ALA A 66 -15.20 -1.23 -7.02
N TYR A 67 -13.99 -1.44 -6.51
CA TYR A 67 -12.77 -1.55 -7.32
C TYR A 67 -12.83 -2.77 -8.25
N PHE A 68 -13.31 -3.93 -7.75
CA PHE A 68 -13.50 -5.14 -8.54
C PHE A 68 -14.43 -4.91 -9.75
N LEU A 69 -15.59 -4.29 -9.52
CA LEU A 69 -16.52 -3.95 -10.60
C LEU A 69 -15.91 -2.93 -11.57
N ALA A 70 -15.24 -1.89 -11.06
CA ALA A 70 -14.57 -0.90 -11.90
C ALA A 70 -13.48 -1.54 -12.79
N TYR A 71 -12.69 -2.47 -12.26
CA TYR A 71 -11.65 -3.16 -13.01
C TYR A 71 -12.23 -4.08 -14.09
N LEU A 72 -13.35 -4.77 -13.81
CA LEU A 72 -14.05 -5.57 -14.81
C LEU A 72 -14.59 -4.71 -15.96
N LEU A 73 -15.13 -3.53 -15.65
CA LEU A 73 -15.68 -2.60 -16.64
C LEU A 73 -14.58 -1.93 -17.46
N THR A 74 -13.56 -1.38 -16.81
CA THR A 74 -12.48 -0.64 -17.47
C THR A 74 -11.19 -0.69 -16.65
N PRO A 75 -10.25 -1.60 -16.97
CA PRO A 75 -8.96 -1.68 -16.30
C PRO A 75 -8.17 -0.37 -16.35
N LYS A 76 -8.26 0.37 -17.47
CA LYS A 76 -7.58 1.68 -17.63
C LYS A 76 -8.04 2.71 -16.59
N LEU A 77 -9.34 2.73 -16.26
CA LEU A 77 -9.89 3.63 -15.26
C LEU A 77 -9.41 3.22 -13.87
N ALA A 78 -9.46 1.92 -13.57
CA ALA A 78 -9.00 1.39 -12.28
C ALA A 78 -7.52 1.69 -12.03
N HIS A 79 -6.66 1.51 -13.04
CA HIS A 79 -5.23 1.87 -12.96
C HIS A 79 -5.01 3.37 -12.82
N ARG A 80 -5.77 4.20 -13.54
CA ARG A 80 -5.65 5.67 -13.41
C ARG A 80 -6.08 6.16 -12.03
N MET A 81 -7.11 5.57 -11.45
CA MET A 81 -7.57 5.89 -10.11
C MET A 81 -6.48 5.58 -9.07
N VAL A 82 -5.81 4.42 -9.17
CA VAL A 82 -4.66 4.10 -8.30
C VAL A 82 -3.56 5.13 -8.48
N GLY A 83 -3.21 5.49 -9.72
CA GLY A 83 -2.21 6.53 -9.97
C GLY A 83 -2.50 7.86 -9.24
N TYR A 84 -3.76 8.29 -9.19
CA TYR A 84 -4.15 9.48 -8.42
C TYR A 84 -4.10 9.26 -6.90
N LEU A 85 -4.39 8.06 -6.41
CA LEU A 85 -4.22 7.74 -4.99
C LEU A 85 -2.75 7.82 -4.59
N GLU A 86 -1.84 7.32 -5.44
CA GLU A 86 -0.40 7.40 -5.17
C GLU A 86 0.16 8.82 -5.26
N GLU A 87 -0.35 9.66 -6.18
CA GLU A 87 -0.01 11.09 -6.20
C GLU A 87 -0.35 11.78 -4.86
N GLU A 88 -1.53 11.48 -4.31
CA GLU A 88 -1.96 11.98 -2.99
C GLU A 88 -1.18 11.33 -1.83
N ALA A 89 -0.74 10.08 -1.97
CA ALA A 89 0.10 9.40 -0.99
C ALA A 89 1.48 10.07 -0.90
N ILE A 90 2.12 10.39 -2.03
CA ILE A 90 3.40 11.11 -2.08
C ILE A 90 3.29 12.47 -1.39
N HIS A 91 2.21 13.21 -1.65
CA HIS A 91 1.94 14.48 -0.99
C HIS A 91 1.80 14.29 0.53
N SER A 92 0.98 13.32 0.95
CA SER A 92 0.70 13.04 2.36
C SER A 92 1.95 12.62 3.15
N TYR A 93 2.80 11.73 2.59
CA TYR A 93 4.06 11.36 3.24
C TYR A 93 5.08 12.50 3.24
N THR A 94 5.05 13.39 2.24
CA THR A 94 5.88 14.59 2.24
C THR A 94 5.50 15.55 3.37
N GLU A 95 4.20 15.74 3.62
CA GLU A 95 3.74 16.50 4.79
C GLU A 95 4.08 15.80 6.11
N PHE A 96 3.95 14.47 6.18
CA PHE A 96 4.36 13.71 7.36
C PHE A 96 5.85 13.93 7.68
N LEU A 97 6.74 13.86 6.68
CA LEU A 97 8.16 14.15 6.89
C LEU A 97 8.41 15.56 7.43
N LYS A 98 7.66 16.57 6.94
CA LYS A 98 7.76 17.94 7.47
C LYS A 98 7.33 18.02 8.94
N GLU A 99 6.28 17.33 9.32
CA GLU A 99 5.81 17.30 10.71
C GLU A 99 6.82 16.63 11.65
N ILE A 100 7.53 15.59 11.19
CA ILE A 100 8.65 15.00 11.92
C ILE A 100 9.81 16.00 12.02
N ASP A 101 10.21 16.61 10.90
CA ASP A 101 11.35 17.55 10.84
C ASP A 101 11.09 18.82 11.67
N ASN A 102 9.83 19.24 11.83
CA ASN A 102 9.40 20.34 12.69
C ASN A 102 9.33 19.96 14.18
N GLY A 103 9.45 18.67 14.53
CA GLY A 103 9.34 18.16 15.89
C GLY A 103 7.89 18.03 16.41
N ASN A 104 6.89 18.16 15.55
CA ASN A 104 5.48 17.96 15.91
C ASN A 104 5.15 16.47 16.09
N ILE A 105 5.90 15.60 15.40
CA ILE A 105 5.81 14.14 15.55
C ILE A 105 7.17 13.62 16.03
N GLU A 106 7.15 12.80 17.08
CA GLU A 106 8.34 12.20 17.65
C GLU A 106 9.00 11.21 16.67
N ASN A 107 10.29 11.40 16.40
CA ASN A 107 11.07 10.53 15.51
C ASN A 107 11.60 9.31 16.28
N VAL A 108 10.72 8.35 16.56
CA VAL A 108 11.03 7.12 17.29
C VAL A 108 11.89 6.14 16.46
N PRO A 109 12.56 5.13 17.08
CA PRO A 109 13.25 4.08 16.34
C PRO A 109 12.33 3.33 15.38
N ALA A 110 12.86 2.92 14.22
CA ALA A 110 12.12 2.16 13.23
C ALA A 110 11.70 0.77 13.77
N PRO A 111 10.47 0.31 13.48
CA PRO A 111 10.06 -1.05 13.81
C PRO A 111 10.94 -2.10 13.12
N ALA A 112 11.22 -3.22 13.80
CA ALA A 112 12.04 -4.31 13.25
C ALA A 112 11.52 -4.85 11.91
N ILE A 113 10.20 -4.94 11.74
CA ILE A 113 9.57 -5.34 10.48
C ILE A 113 9.96 -4.44 9.30
N ALA A 114 10.12 -3.14 9.54
CA ALA A 114 10.51 -2.18 8.52
C ALA A 114 12.00 -2.30 8.19
N ILE A 115 12.83 -2.44 9.23
CA ILE A 115 14.28 -2.67 9.09
C ILE A 115 14.52 -3.91 8.23
N ASP A 116 13.86 -5.02 8.52
CA ASP A 116 14.02 -6.28 7.80
C ASP A 116 13.52 -6.19 6.35
N TYR A 117 12.35 -5.57 6.14
CA TYR A 117 11.71 -5.50 4.81
C TYR A 117 12.44 -4.55 3.85
N TRP A 118 12.71 -3.31 4.28
CA TRP A 118 13.42 -2.31 3.46
C TRP A 118 14.95 -2.38 3.61
N ARG A 119 15.47 -3.28 4.44
CA ARG A 119 16.91 -3.45 4.73
C ARG A 119 17.56 -2.15 5.21
N LEU A 120 16.89 -1.48 6.14
CA LEU A 120 17.37 -0.24 6.74
C LEU A 120 18.54 -0.51 7.71
N PRO A 121 19.37 0.51 8.03
CA PRO A 121 20.29 0.43 9.15
C PRO A 121 19.59 0.11 10.48
N GLU A 122 20.31 -0.53 11.42
CA GLU A 122 19.74 -0.90 12.74
C GLU A 122 19.35 0.32 13.60
N ASP A 123 19.96 1.47 13.34
CA ASP A 123 19.68 2.75 14.00
C ASP A 123 18.69 3.64 13.23
N ALA A 124 18.03 3.10 12.20
CA ALA A 124 17.03 3.81 11.40
C ALA A 124 15.86 4.30 12.27
N THR A 125 15.28 5.44 11.88
CA THR A 125 14.18 6.07 12.61
C THR A 125 12.87 6.04 11.82
N LEU A 126 11.77 6.46 12.44
CA LEU A 126 10.46 6.61 11.81
C LEU A 126 10.55 7.47 10.54
N ARG A 127 11.34 8.54 10.56
CA ARG A 127 11.62 9.38 9.39
C ARG A 127 12.18 8.58 8.21
N ASP A 128 13.13 7.67 8.45
CA ASP A 128 13.73 6.85 7.39
C ASP A 128 12.72 5.86 6.82
N VAL A 129 11.86 5.30 7.67
CA VAL A 129 10.73 4.46 7.25
C VAL A 129 9.78 5.24 6.34
N VAL A 130 9.36 6.45 6.74
CA VAL A 130 8.45 7.28 5.92
C VAL A 130 9.10 7.65 4.58
N MET A 131 10.41 7.87 4.55
CA MET A 131 11.16 8.14 3.31
C MET A 131 11.11 6.98 2.32
N VAL A 132 11.30 5.74 2.77
CA VAL A 132 11.27 4.56 1.89
C VAL A 132 9.84 4.19 1.50
N VAL A 133 8.88 4.32 2.42
CA VAL A 133 7.45 4.10 2.15
C VAL A 133 6.92 5.07 1.08
N ARG A 134 7.38 6.33 1.07
CA ARG A 134 7.01 7.30 0.02
C ARG A 134 7.66 6.98 -1.34
N ALA A 135 8.77 6.25 -1.34
CA ALA A 135 9.53 5.94 -2.55
C ALA A 135 9.03 4.67 -3.24
N ASP A 136 8.37 3.79 -2.50
CA ASP A 136 7.58 2.67 -3.04
C ASP A 136 6.42 3.18 -3.91
#